data_AF-A0A1G9DC50-F1
#
_entry.id   AF-A0A1G9DC50-F1
#
_cell.length_a   1.000
_cell.length_b   1.000
_cell.length_c   1.000
_cell.angle_alpha   90.00
_cell.angle_beta   90.00
_cell.angle_gamma   90.00
#
_symmetry.space_group_name_H-M   'P 1'
#
loop_
_entity.id
_entity.type
_entity.pdbx_description
1 polymer ?
#
loop_
_entity_poly.entity_id
_entity_poly.type
_entity_poly.pdbx_seq_one_letter_code
_entity_poly.pdbx_strand_id
1 'polypeptide(L)'
;MAEIPMVFILAGLAAYTVLAGADFGAGLWTLFAGRGEAGHSAIRHHARHAMGPVWEANHVWLIFVLVVCWTAYPVAFGSITSTLAVPLFVAAVGIILRGFAYALRGQIEGAVGERAIEYLFAVSSMLTPFALGTVAGGIASGRVPVGNAAGDLVTSWLNPTSILIGGLAVAAGGYLAAVYLAADARRVGSWALERDFRTRALVAGCCAGAFALAGLIVVRFDAPSLFAGLTSGGGNVMVAISGAAGVATLMLVWRERFGLARASAALAVAAIVAGWALAQSPLLLPGLTVEQAAAGRSTLLAVIVAVAGGAIVLLPSLVLLFRLFLRGMLDHGAAADVGVPSPPALPHKTRRRLLEGFAAAMLVIGGGLAVLADPGLVLGLGVVCLLACAVATFALVAVESDSET
;
A
#
# COMPACT_ATOMS: atom_id res chain seq x y z
N MET A 1 -12.23 23.45 1.91
CA MET A 1 -10.97 23.09 1.19
C MET A 1 -10.02 22.29 2.05
N ALA A 2 -9.91 22.59 3.35
CA ALA A 2 -9.07 21.83 4.29
C ALA A 2 -9.36 20.33 4.33
N GLU A 3 -10.59 19.88 4.00
CA GLU A 3 -10.95 18.46 4.02
C GLU A 3 -10.49 17.67 2.77
N ILE A 4 -10.22 18.33 1.64
CA ILE A 4 -9.92 17.64 0.37
C ILE A 4 -8.62 16.82 0.47
N PRO A 5 -7.49 17.37 0.98
CA PRO A 5 -6.28 16.58 1.18
C PRO A 5 -6.45 15.43 2.17
N MET A 6 -7.38 15.55 3.14
CA MET A 6 -7.69 14.46 4.06
C MET A 6 -8.29 13.28 3.30
N VAL A 7 -9.19 13.52 2.34
CA VAL A 7 -9.72 12.46 1.48
C VAL A 7 -8.59 11.76 0.70
N PHE A 8 -7.60 12.51 0.21
CA PHE A 8 -6.43 11.93 -0.45
C PHE A 8 -5.59 11.06 0.49
N ILE A 9 -5.32 11.55 1.70
CA ILE A 9 -4.62 10.78 2.74
C ILE A 9 -5.38 9.48 3.05
N LEU A 10 -6.69 9.55 3.23
CA LEU A 10 -7.51 8.37 3.53
C LEU A 10 -7.57 7.39 2.37
N ALA A 11 -7.65 7.88 1.12
CA ALA A 11 -7.60 7.03 -0.07
C ALA A 11 -6.23 6.34 -0.20
N GLY A 12 -5.13 7.08 0.00
CA GLY A 12 -3.77 6.54 -0.02
C GLY A 12 -3.53 5.55 1.11
N LEU A 13 -4.04 5.84 2.32
CA LEU A 13 -3.94 4.96 3.48
C LEU A 13 -4.74 3.68 3.26
N ALA A 14 -5.98 3.78 2.76
CA ALA A 14 -6.78 2.62 2.41
C ALA A 14 -6.11 1.77 1.31
N ALA A 15 -5.58 2.41 0.25
CA ALA A 15 -4.83 1.72 -0.79
C ALA A 15 -3.60 1.00 -0.23
N TYR A 16 -2.83 1.67 0.64
CA TYR A 16 -1.68 1.08 1.31
C TYR A 16 -2.09 -0.09 2.21
N THR A 17 -3.07 0.08 3.10
CA THR A 17 -3.51 -0.98 4.01
C THR A 17 -4.06 -2.19 3.26
N VAL A 18 -4.73 -2.00 2.13
CA VAL A 18 -5.25 -3.11 1.31
C VAL A 18 -4.13 -3.79 0.51
N LEU A 19 -3.38 -3.03 -0.28
CA LEU A 19 -2.41 -3.59 -1.22
C LEU A 19 -1.13 -4.05 -0.51
N ALA A 20 -0.59 -3.21 0.37
CA ALA A 20 0.56 -3.57 1.20
C ALA A 20 0.17 -4.59 2.27
N GLY A 21 -1.05 -4.52 2.82
CA GLY A 21 -1.54 -5.52 3.77
C GLY A 21 -1.51 -6.94 3.20
N ALA A 22 -1.94 -7.13 1.95
CA ALA A 22 -1.86 -8.43 1.28
C ALA A 22 -0.41 -8.91 1.08
N ASP A 23 0.51 -8.00 0.76
CA ASP A 23 1.94 -8.30 0.60
C ASP A 23 2.62 -8.65 1.95
N PHE A 24 2.37 -7.88 3.00
CA PHE A 24 2.83 -8.19 4.36
C PHE A 24 2.25 -9.52 4.86
N GLY A 25 0.95 -9.76 4.65
CA GLY A 25 0.32 -11.01 5.03
C GLY A 25 0.82 -12.23 4.25
N ALA A 26 1.27 -12.05 3.01
CA ALA A 26 1.88 -13.14 2.25
C ALA A 26 3.16 -13.63 2.94
N GLY A 27 3.97 -12.69 3.47
CA GLY A 27 5.13 -13.03 4.29
C GLY A 27 4.76 -13.72 5.62
N LEU A 28 3.67 -13.32 6.27
CA LEU A 28 3.14 -14.04 7.44
C LEU A 28 2.88 -15.52 7.13
N TRP A 29 2.21 -15.81 5.99
CA TRP A 29 1.89 -17.20 5.62
C TRP A 29 3.10 -18.06 5.25
N THR A 30 4.26 -17.44 4.97
CA THR A 30 5.51 -18.18 4.77
C THR A 30 6.07 -18.78 6.07
N LEU A 31 5.76 -18.20 7.24
CA LEU A 31 6.13 -18.76 8.56
C LEU A 31 5.17 -19.86 9.01
N PHE A 32 3.89 -19.73 8.66
CA PHE A 32 2.82 -20.65 9.09
C PHE A 32 2.52 -21.75 8.07
N ALA A 33 3.41 -22.00 7.11
CA ALA A 33 3.31 -23.20 6.30
C ALA A 33 3.50 -24.44 7.21
N GLY A 34 2.62 -25.44 7.10
CA GLY A 34 2.63 -26.61 7.99
C GLY A 34 3.87 -27.50 7.83
N ARG A 35 4.17 -28.35 8.82
CA ARG A 35 5.36 -29.23 8.85
C ARG A 35 5.40 -30.19 7.64
N GLY A 36 6.27 -29.89 6.67
CA GLY A 36 6.53 -30.70 5.47
C GLY A 36 7.25 -29.87 4.39
N GLU A 37 8.46 -30.28 3.99
CA GLU A 37 9.36 -29.48 3.15
C GLU A 37 8.78 -29.14 1.76
N ALA A 38 8.10 -30.11 1.12
CA ALA A 38 7.52 -29.92 -0.21
C ALA A 38 6.34 -28.93 -0.21
N GLY A 39 5.41 -29.05 0.76
CA GLY A 39 4.29 -28.12 0.91
C GLY A 39 4.75 -26.70 1.29
N HIS A 40 5.78 -26.62 2.13
CA HIS A 40 6.44 -25.38 2.51
C HIS A 40 7.01 -24.63 1.30
N SER A 41 7.77 -25.32 0.46
CA SER A 41 8.38 -24.72 -0.73
C SER A 41 7.32 -24.18 -1.70
N ALA A 42 6.25 -24.96 -1.92
CA ALA A 42 5.15 -24.57 -2.81
C ALA A 42 4.41 -23.31 -2.33
N ILE A 43 4.07 -23.22 -1.04
CA ILE A 43 3.42 -22.03 -0.44
C ILE A 43 4.33 -20.81 -0.57
N ARG A 44 5.62 -20.96 -0.23
CA ARG A 44 6.59 -19.86 -0.32
C ARG A 44 6.79 -19.40 -1.75
N HIS A 45 6.91 -20.32 -2.70
CA HIS A 45 7.08 -19.99 -4.12
C HIS A 45 5.85 -19.26 -4.65
N HIS A 46 4.65 -19.77 -4.36
CA HIS A 46 3.39 -19.16 -4.75
C HIS A 46 3.23 -17.74 -4.20
N ALA A 47 3.46 -17.56 -2.90
CA ALA A 47 3.38 -16.25 -2.25
C ALA A 47 4.39 -15.25 -2.85
N ARG A 48 5.58 -15.71 -3.22
CA ARG A 48 6.61 -14.89 -3.86
C ARG A 48 6.20 -14.45 -5.26
N HIS A 49 5.78 -15.38 -6.10
CA HIS A 49 5.39 -15.10 -7.49
C HIS A 49 4.19 -14.17 -7.56
N ALA A 50 3.18 -14.42 -6.73
CA ALA A 50 1.95 -13.64 -6.71
C ALA A 50 2.13 -12.19 -6.23
N MET A 51 3.14 -11.92 -5.38
CA MET A 51 3.31 -10.62 -4.71
C MET A 51 4.47 -9.77 -5.26
N GLY A 52 5.37 -10.34 -6.07
CA GLY A 52 6.58 -9.65 -6.56
C GLY A 52 6.32 -8.26 -7.15
N PRO A 53 5.48 -8.11 -8.20
CA PRO A 53 5.20 -6.81 -8.82
C PRO A 53 4.43 -5.84 -7.93
N VAL A 54 3.76 -6.34 -6.89
CA VAL A 54 2.89 -5.53 -6.02
C VAL A 54 3.71 -4.81 -4.95
N TRP A 55 4.79 -5.42 -4.47
CA TRP A 55 5.65 -4.84 -3.42
C TRP A 55 6.25 -3.47 -3.80
N GLU A 56 6.80 -3.35 -5.02
CA GLU A 56 7.42 -2.11 -5.50
C GLU A 56 6.41 -0.97 -5.60
N ALA A 57 5.19 -1.28 -6.06
CA ALA A 57 4.11 -0.30 -6.20
C ALA A 57 3.51 0.15 -4.85
N ASN A 58 3.57 -0.70 -3.82
CA ASN A 58 2.87 -0.47 -2.56
C ASN A 58 3.45 0.71 -1.76
N HIS A 59 4.77 0.87 -1.71
CA HIS A 59 5.41 1.88 -0.85
C HIS A 59 5.15 3.32 -1.34
N VAL A 60 4.80 3.50 -2.61
CA VAL A 60 4.41 4.80 -3.17
C VAL A 60 3.22 5.39 -2.41
N TRP A 61 2.25 4.56 -1.99
CA TRP A 61 1.09 5.02 -1.24
C TRP A 61 1.46 5.54 0.15
N LEU A 62 2.40 4.90 0.85
CA LEU A 62 2.85 5.36 2.16
C LEU A 62 3.58 6.70 2.05
N ILE A 63 4.50 6.82 1.08
CA ILE A 63 5.22 8.07 0.82
C ILE A 63 4.24 9.18 0.44
N PHE A 64 3.26 8.87 -0.41
CA PHE A 64 2.19 9.79 -0.78
C PHE A 64 1.42 10.31 0.45
N VAL A 65 0.97 9.40 1.34
CA VAL A 65 0.28 9.78 2.59
C VAL A 65 1.14 10.71 3.44
N LEU A 66 2.43 10.39 3.61
CA LEU A 66 3.35 11.19 4.42
C LEU A 66 3.57 12.58 3.81
N VAL A 67 3.81 12.68 2.51
CA VAL A 67 4.07 13.95 1.81
C VAL A 67 2.83 14.83 1.80
N VAL A 68 1.65 14.27 1.53
CA VAL A 68 0.38 15.04 1.57
C VAL A 68 0.10 15.50 2.99
N CYS A 69 0.29 14.63 4.00
CA CYS A 69 0.10 15.00 5.40
C CYS A 69 1.05 16.13 5.83
N TRP A 70 2.34 16.01 5.49
CA TRP A 70 3.35 17.02 5.80
C TRP A 70 3.05 18.37 5.15
N THR A 71 2.63 18.35 3.88
CA THR A 71 2.42 19.57 3.10
C THR A 71 1.09 20.25 3.45
N ALA A 72 0.02 19.46 3.65
CA ALA A 72 -1.32 19.99 3.91
C ALA A 72 -1.60 20.25 5.40
N TYR A 73 -0.97 19.49 6.31
CA TYR A 73 -1.19 19.58 7.76
C TYR A 73 0.12 19.58 8.55
N PRO A 74 1.01 20.57 8.36
CA PRO A 74 2.38 20.53 8.89
C PRO A 74 2.46 20.43 10.42
N VAL A 75 1.56 21.11 11.15
CA VAL A 75 1.52 21.06 12.62
C VAL A 75 1.15 19.66 13.12
N ALA A 76 0.18 19.03 12.48
CA ALA A 76 -0.20 17.66 12.80
C ALA A 76 0.92 16.68 12.46
N PHE A 77 1.54 16.82 11.28
CA PHE A 77 2.65 15.97 10.86
C PHE A 77 3.83 16.05 11.83
N GLY A 78 4.24 17.26 12.24
CA GLY A 78 5.32 17.46 13.21
C GLY A 78 5.01 16.82 14.56
N SER A 79 3.79 17.00 15.05
CA SER A 79 3.34 16.40 16.32
C SER A 79 3.34 14.87 16.27
N ILE A 80 2.78 14.28 15.21
CA ILE A 80 2.73 12.83 14.97
C ILE A 80 4.13 12.23 14.86
N THR A 81 4.96 12.78 13.96
CA THR A 81 6.29 12.21 13.67
C THR A 81 7.26 12.33 14.83
N SER A 82 7.19 13.42 15.61
CA SER A 82 8.05 13.60 16.78
C SER A 82 7.62 12.73 17.97
N THR A 83 6.31 12.59 18.20
CA THR A 83 5.79 11.77 19.31
C THR A 83 5.88 10.29 19.02
N LEU A 84 5.62 9.87 17.77
CA LEU A 84 5.60 8.47 17.34
C LEU A 84 6.85 8.10 16.55
N ALA A 85 7.98 8.76 16.82
CA ALA A 85 9.25 8.53 16.14
C ALA A 85 9.73 7.08 16.28
N VAL A 86 9.59 6.48 17.46
CA VAL A 86 10.02 5.09 17.74
C VAL A 86 9.29 4.07 16.85
N PRO A 87 7.95 3.97 16.85
CA PRO A 87 7.26 3.00 16.00
C PRO A 87 7.40 3.32 14.51
N LEU A 88 7.50 4.60 14.11
CA LEU A 88 7.80 4.96 12.72
C LEU A 88 9.20 4.47 12.28
N PHE A 89 10.20 4.59 13.15
CA PHE A 89 11.54 4.06 12.92
C PHE A 89 11.53 2.53 12.81
N VAL A 90 10.81 1.85 13.71
CA VAL A 90 10.64 0.39 13.66
C VAL A 90 9.98 -0.04 12.34
N ALA A 91 8.95 0.68 11.88
CA ALA A 91 8.32 0.43 10.60
C ALA A 91 9.30 0.60 9.43
N ALA A 92 10.09 1.69 9.44
CA ALA A 92 11.09 1.97 8.43
C ALA A 92 12.18 0.89 8.37
N VAL A 93 12.71 0.47 9.53
CA VAL A 93 13.65 -0.65 9.61
C VAL A 93 13.03 -1.92 9.05
N GLY A 94 11.77 -2.23 9.39
CA GLY A 94 11.08 -3.39 8.82
C GLY A 94 10.98 -3.32 7.29
N ILE A 95 10.66 -2.15 6.72
CA ILE A 95 10.62 -1.95 5.26
C ILE A 95 11.99 -2.20 4.63
N ILE A 96 13.05 -1.66 5.22
CA ILE A 96 14.44 -1.84 4.74
C ILE A 96 14.82 -3.32 4.79
N LEU A 97 14.55 -4.00 5.91
CA LEU A 97 14.85 -5.42 6.07
C LEU A 97 14.08 -6.29 5.07
N ARG A 98 12.84 -5.94 4.71
CA ARG A 98 12.09 -6.60 3.63
C ARG A 98 12.76 -6.41 2.27
N GLY A 99 13.11 -5.17 1.92
CA GLY A 99 13.79 -4.86 0.65
C GLY A 99 15.13 -5.58 0.54
N PHE A 100 15.90 -5.59 1.63
CA PHE A 100 17.15 -6.34 1.75
C PHE A 100 16.94 -7.85 1.55
N ALA A 101 15.93 -8.43 2.22
CA ALA A 101 15.58 -9.84 2.08
C ALA A 101 15.05 -10.23 0.69
N TYR A 102 14.51 -9.27 -0.08
CA TYR A 102 14.20 -9.46 -1.50
C TYR A 102 15.45 -9.42 -2.36
N ALA A 103 16.34 -8.43 -2.15
CA ALA A 103 17.53 -8.23 -2.97
C ALA A 103 18.57 -9.35 -2.84
N LEU A 104 18.78 -9.87 -1.63
CA LEU A 104 19.74 -10.97 -1.37
C LEU A 104 19.18 -12.36 -1.70
N ARG A 105 17.90 -12.42 -2.09
CA ARG A 105 17.26 -13.69 -2.40
C ARG A 105 17.86 -14.27 -3.67
N GLY A 106 18.33 -15.52 -3.61
CA GLY A 106 19.01 -16.18 -4.73
C GLY A 106 20.48 -15.79 -4.91
N GLN A 107 20.99 -14.83 -4.13
CA GLN A 107 22.42 -14.52 -4.06
C GLN A 107 23.13 -15.29 -2.95
N ILE A 108 22.39 -15.74 -1.92
CA ILE A 108 22.94 -16.52 -0.83
C ILE A 108 22.78 -18.01 -1.14
N GLU A 109 23.91 -18.71 -1.23
CA GLU A 109 23.95 -20.16 -1.34
C GLU A 109 23.94 -20.82 0.04
N GLY A 110 23.20 -21.93 0.17
CA GLY A 110 23.20 -22.77 1.37
C GLY A 110 21.96 -22.62 2.27
N ALA A 111 21.50 -23.77 2.77
CA ALA A 111 20.22 -23.89 3.47
C ALA A 111 20.11 -23.05 4.76
N VAL A 112 21.22 -22.69 5.40
CA VAL A 112 21.21 -21.85 6.61
C VAL A 112 20.95 -20.38 6.25
N GLY A 113 21.61 -19.88 5.19
CA GLY A 113 21.45 -18.51 4.72
C GLY A 113 20.07 -18.24 4.14
N GLU A 114 19.54 -19.19 3.36
CA GLU A 114 18.17 -19.11 2.84
C GLU A 114 17.13 -19.02 3.96
N ARG A 115 17.25 -19.89 4.99
CA ARG A 115 16.35 -19.84 6.15
C ARG A 115 16.46 -18.50 6.88
N ALA A 116 17.67 -17.97 7.09
CA ALA A 116 17.85 -16.68 7.76
C ALA A 116 17.17 -15.53 6.99
N ILE A 117 17.28 -15.50 5.65
CA ILE A 117 16.58 -14.53 4.81
C ILE A 117 15.06 -14.72 4.91
N GLU A 118 14.57 -15.95 4.89
CA GLU A 118 13.13 -16.25 5.01
C GLU A 118 12.56 -15.77 6.36
N TYR A 119 13.26 -16.05 7.45
CA TYR A 119 12.90 -15.56 8.78
C TYR A 119 12.93 -14.03 8.84
N LEU A 120 13.98 -13.39 8.30
CA LEU A 120 14.09 -11.94 8.25
C LEU A 120 12.93 -11.32 7.48
N PHE A 121 12.62 -11.88 6.31
CA PHE A 121 11.50 -11.46 5.47
C PHE A 121 10.19 -11.53 6.24
N ALA A 122 9.94 -12.63 6.92
CA ALA A 122 8.65 -12.83 7.56
C ALA A 122 8.49 -12.04 8.88
N VAL A 123 9.53 -11.93 9.70
CA VAL A 123 9.51 -11.08 10.90
C VAL A 123 9.28 -9.63 10.52
N SER A 124 10.00 -9.13 9.51
CA SER A 124 9.80 -7.77 9.01
C SER A 124 8.41 -7.57 8.37
N SER A 125 7.84 -8.62 7.76
CA SER A 125 6.45 -8.61 7.26
C SER A 125 5.40 -8.36 8.36
N MET A 126 5.67 -8.81 9.57
CA MET A 126 4.78 -8.62 10.72
C MET A 126 5.06 -7.31 11.45
N LEU A 127 6.35 -7.00 11.62
CA LEU A 127 6.81 -5.86 12.39
C LEU A 127 6.37 -4.53 11.76
N THR A 128 6.47 -4.37 10.44
CA THR A 128 6.09 -3.14 9.75
C THR A 128 4.60 -2.78 9.91
N PRO A 129 3.63 -3.63 9.53
CA PRO A 129 2.22 -3.31 9.71
C PRO A 129 1.83 -3.20 11.19
N PHE A 130 2.46 -3.97 12.09
CA PHE A 130 2.26 -3.81 13.53
C PHE A 130 2.65 -2.41 13.99
N ALA A 131 3.86 -1.95 13.64
CA ALA A 131 4.37 -0.65 14.03
C ALA A 131 3.59 0.52 13.40
N LEU A 132 3.14 0.38 12.13
CA LEU A 132 2.26 1.38 11.52
C LEU A 132 0.86 1.38 12.15
N GLY A 133 0.35 0.22 12.55
CA GLY A 133 -0.92 0.12 13.27
C GLY A 133 -0.83 0.72 14.69
N THR A 134 0.29 0.56 15.40
CA THR A 134 0.46 1.21 16.72
C THR A 134 0.54 2.73 16.60
N VAL A 135 1.12 3.26 15.51
CA VAL A 135 1.08 4.69 15.17
C VAL A 135 -0.37 5.15 15.00
N ALA A 136 -1.15 4.45 14.16
CA ALA A 136 -2.56 4.76 13.95
C ALA A 136 -3.36 4.70 15.26
N GLY A 137 -3.12 3.70 16.12
CA GLY A 137 -3.78 3.63 17.41
C GLY A 137 -3.32 4.67 18.43
N GLY A 138 -2.09 5.17 18.33
CA GLY A 138 -1.61 6.29 19.17
C GLY A 138 -2.34 7.58 18.83
N ILE A 139 -2.56 7.82 17.54
CA ILE A 139 -3.36 8.92 17.02
C ILE A 139 -4.84 8.74 17.41
N ALA A 140 -5.40 7.56 17.15
CA ALA A 140 -6.82 7.26 17.38
C ALA A 140 -7.20 7.30 18.87
N SER A 141 -6.27 6.94 19.76
CA SER A 141 -6.49 7.01 21.20
C SER A 141 -6.20 8.37 21.82
N GLY A 142 -5.84 9.38 21.00
CA GLY A 142 -5.63 10.74 21.46
C GLY A 142 -4.35 10.94 22.28
N ARG A 143 -3.35 10.07 22.10
CA ARG A 143 -2.07 10.13 22.83
C ARG A 143 -0.98 10.93 22.13
N VAL A 144 -1.32 11.56 21.01
CA VAL A 144 -0.42 12.48 20.29
C VAL A 144 -0.86 13.92 20.59
N PRO A 145 -0.25 14.59 21.58
CA PRO A 145 -0.55 15.99 21.86
C PRO A 145 -0.06 16.89 20.72
N VAL A 146 -0.69 18.06 20.59
CA VAL A 146 -0.28 19.07 19.61
C VAL A 146 1.01 19.73 20.06
N GLY A 147 2.01 19.74 19.20
CA GLY A 147 3.33 20.30 19.46
C GLY A 147 4.44 19.28 19.22
N ASN A 148 5.58 19.77 18.74
CA ASN A 148 6.74 18.92 18.47
C ASN A 148 7.33 18.40 19.79
N ALA A 149 7.56 17.08 19.87
CA ALA A 149 8.09 16.39 21.04
C ALA A 149 7.29 16.61 22.35
N ALA A 150 5.99 16.88 22.23
CA ALA A 150 5.11 17.09 23.38
C ALA A 150 4.61 15.77 23.99
N GLY A 151 4.57 14.68 23.22
CA GLY A 151 4.15 13.35 23.69
C GLY A 151 5.31 12.47 24.10
N ASP A 152 5.01 11.42 24.86
CA ASP A 152 6.00 10.46 25.33
C ASP A 152 6.33 9.41 24.25
N LEU A 153 7.61 9.15 24.02
CA LEU A 153 8.09 8.30 22.92
C LEU A 153 7.71 6.81 23.05
N VAL A 154 7.29 6.37 24.23
CA VAL A 154 7.07 4.95 24.53
C VAL A 154 5.58 4.68 24.75
N THR A 155 4.97 5.38 25.69
CA THR A 155 3.58 5.19 26.11
C THR A 155 2.57 5.66 25.05
N SER A 156 2.96 6.60 24.18
CA SER A 156 2.08 7.07 23.09
C SER A 156 1.73 5.99 22.07
N TRP A 157 2.53 4.92 21.98
CA TRP A 157 2.27 3.79 21.07
C TRP A 157 2.24 2.42 21.76
N LEU A 158 2.69 2.31 23.01
CA LEU A 158 2.55 1.12 23.86
C LEU A 158 1.38 1.27 24.83
N ASN A 159 0.17 1.31 24.26
CA ASN A 159 -1.09 1.34 25.00
C ASN A 159 -2.05 0.28 24.44
N PRO A 160 -3.12 -0.09 25.19
CA PRO A 160 -4.05 -1.13 24.76
C PRO A 160 -4.63 -0.90 23.36
N THR A 161 -5.06 0.32 23.04
CA THR A 161 -5.62 0.65 21.71
C THR A 161 -4.57 0.53 20.60
N SER A 162 -3.35 1.03 20.81
CA SER A 162 -2.26 0.93 19.84
C SER A 162 -1.83 -0.51 19.57
N ILE A 163 -1.65 -1.32 20.64
CA ILE A 163 -1.27 -2.73 20.50
C ILE A 163 -2.36 -3.51 19.77
N LEU A 164 -3.62 -3.25 20.09
CA LEU A 164 -4.76 -3.81 19.38
C LEU A 164 -4.74 -3.44 17.90
N ILE A 165 -4.63 -2.15 17.55
CA ILE A 165 -4.67 -1.72 16.14
C ILE A 165 -3.45 -2.24 15.37
N GLY A 166 -2.28 -2.31 16.01
CA GLY A 166 -1.10 -3.00 15.46
C GLY A 166 -1.38 -4.47 15.17
N GLY A 167 -1.95 -5.21 16.11
CA GLY A 167 -2.35 -6.61 15.92
C GLY A 167 -3.41 -6.77 14.83
N LEU A 168 -4.35 -5.82 14.73
CA LEU A 168 -5.42 -5.83 13.74
C LEU A 168 -4.86 -5.59 12.35
N ALA A 169 -3.86 -4.71 12.19
CA ALA A 169 -3.17 -4.51 10.93
C ALA A 169 -2.47 -5.79 10.44
N VAL A 170 -1.83 -6.54 11.34
CA VAL A 170 -1.22 -7.84 11.01
C VAL A 170 -2.29 -8.88 10.64
N ALA A 171 -3.37 -8.98 11.42
CA ALA A 171 -4.46 -9.91 11.17
C ALA A 171 -5.20 -9.62 9.86
N ALA A 172 -5.49 -8.34 9.59
CA ALA A 172 -6.09 -7.88 8.34
C ALA A 172 -5.18 -8.16 7.14
N GLY A 173 -3.87 -7.94 7.29
CA GLY A 173 -2.88 -8.31 6.27
C GLY A 173 -2.90 -9.81 5.97
N GLY A 174 -2.84 -10.66 7.00
CA GLY A 174 -2.95 -12.12 6.85
C GLY A 174 -4.24 -12.57 6.17
N TYR A 175 -5.37 -11.98 6.55
CA TYR A 175 -6.68 -12.20 5.91
C TYR A 175 -6.67 -11.80 4.43
N LEU A 176 -6.25 -10.58 4.10
CA LEU A 176 -6.16 -10.09 2.72
C LEU A 176 -5.25 -11.00 1.88
N ALA A 177 -4.07 -11.33 2.41
CA ALA A 177 -3.13 -12.20 1.74
C ALA A 177 -3.73 -13.58 1.42
N ALA A 178 -4.44 -14.20 2.37
CA ALA A 178 -5.05 -15.50 2.14
C ALA A 178 -6.13 -15.44 1.04
N VAL A 179 -6.96 -14.40 1.03
CA VAL A 179 -7.99 -14.20 -0.02
C VAL A 179 -7.34 -13.99 -1.40
N TYR A 180 -6.28 -13.18 -1.47
CA TYR A 180 -5.57 -12.91 -2.71
C TYR A 180 -4.82 -14.15 -3.22
N LEU A 181 -4.12 -14.88 -2.34
CA LEU A 181 -3.36 -16.08 -2.69
C LEU A 181 -4.28 -17.24 -3.11
N ALA A 182 -5.49 -17.35 -2.53
CA ALA A 182 -6.49 -18.30 -3.00
C ALA A 182 -6.97 -17.97 -4.43
N ALA A 183 -7.23 -16.70 -4.71
CA ALA A 183 -7.60 -16.24 -6.05
C ALA A 183 -6.49 -16.49 -7.08
N ASP A 184 -5.25 -16.25 -6.68
CA ASP A 184 -4.05 -16.47 -7.50
C ASP A 184 -3.82 -17.97 -7.75
N ALA A 185 -3.95 -18.81 -6.72
CA ALA A 185 -3.81 -20.27 -6.82
C ALA A 185 -4.79 -20.87 -7.83
N ARG A 186 -6.03 -20.34 -7.87
CA ARG A 186 -7.02 -20.72 -8.89
C ARG A 186 -6.63 -20.25 -10.29
N ARG A 187 -6.04 -19.05 -10.43
CA ARG A 187 -5.54 -18.55 -11.73
C ARG A 187 -4.46 -19.47 -12.30
N VAL A 188 -3.53 -19.92 -11.46
CA VAL A 188 -2.44 -20.82 -11.87
C VAL A 188 -2.83 -22.30 -11.92
N GLY A 189 -4.10 -22.64 -11.62
CA GLY A 189 -4.62 -24.01 -11.72
C GLY A 189 -4.20 -24.96 -10.60
N SER A 190 -3.67 -24.47 -9.48
CA SER A 190 -3.21 -25.31 -8.36
C SER A 190 -4.30 -25.55 -7.33
N TRP A 191 -5.04 -26.65 -7.48
CA TRP A 191 -6.16 -27.00 -6.59
C TRP A 191 -5.74 -27.22 -5.12
N ALA A 192 -4.54 -27.76 -4.90
CA ALA A 192 -4.02 -27.97 -3.55
C ALA A 192 -3.77 -26.64 -2.82
N LEU A 193 -3.14 -25.68 -3.50
CA LEU A 193 -2.90 -24.34 -2.96
C LEU A 193 -4.20 -23.55 -2.79
N GLU A 194 -5.13 -23.68 -3.75
CA GLU A 194 -6.45 -23.05 -3.65
C GLU A 194 -7.20 -23.50 -2.40
N ARG A 195 -7.25 -24.82 -2.13
CA ARG A 195 -7.93 -25.36 -0.95
C ARG A 195 -7.28 -24.94 0.36
N ASP A 196 -5.94 -24.91 0.41
CA ASP A 196 -5.20 -24.48 1.60
C ASP A 196 -5.45 -22.99 1.88
N PHE A 197 -5.25 -22.11 0.89
CA PHE A 197 -5.47 -20.68 1.07
C PHE A 197 -6.94 -20.30 1.27
N ARG A 198 -7.89 -21.06 0.71
CA ARG A 198 -9.32 -20.89 1.02
C ARG A 198 -9.60 -21.15 2.49
N THR A 199 -9.04 -22.22 3.05
CA THR A 199 -9.18 -22.53 4.49
C THR A 199 -8.55 -21.45 5.35
N ARG A 200 -7.34 -21.02 5.00
CA ARG A 200 -6.65 -19.91 5.68
C ARG A 200 -7.42 -18.60 5.59
N ALA A 201 -8.05 -18.30 4.46
CA ALA A 201 -8.85 -17.08 4.28
C ALA A 201 -10.09 -17.09 5.18
N LEU A 202 -10.77 -18.23 5.30
CA LEU A 202 -11.92 -18.37 6.19
C LEU A 202 -11.50 -18.25 7.67
N VAL A 203 -10.45 -18.97 8.08
CA VAL A 203 -9.96 -18.93 9.46
C VAL A 203 -9.43 -17.53 9.80
N ALA A 204 -8.57 -16.96 8.97
CA ALA A 204 -8.01 -15.63 9.20
C ALA A 204 -9.09 -14.53 9.16
N GLY A 205 -10.10 -14.65 8.29
CA GLY A 205 -11.22 -13.72 8.27
C GLY A 205 -12.08 -13.81 9.53
N CYS A 206 -12.38 -15.01 10.01
CA CYS A 206 -13.07 -15.20 11.30
C CYS A 206 -12.23 -14.67 12.47
N CYS A 207 -10.93 -14.96 12.50
CA CYS A 207 -10.01 -14.47 13.53
C CYS A 207 -9.88 -12.94 13.49
N ALA A 208 -9.72 -12.33 12.32
CA ALA A 208 -9.63 -10.87 12.17
C ALA A 208 -10.95 -10.19 12.56
N GLY A 209 -12.10 -10.78 12.20
CA GLY A 209 -13.41 -10.28 12.62
C GLY A 209 -13.61 -10.38 14.13
N ALA A 210 -13.30 -11.53 14.74
CA ALA A 210 -13.35 -11.69 16.19
C ALA A 210 -12.39 -10.73 16.92
N PHE A 211 -11.18 -10.53 16.36
CA PHE A 211 -10.19 -9.61 16.88
C PHE A 211 -10.64 -8.15 16.79
N ALA A 212 -11.29 -7.75 15.69
CA ALA A 212 -11.89 -6.43 15.54
C ALA A 212 -13.04 -6.19 16.54
N LEU A 213 -13.91 -7.19 16.74
CA LEU A 213 -15.00 -7.11 17.72
C LEU A 213 -14.48 -7.04 19.16
N ALA A 214 -13.49 -7.86 19.52
CA ALA A 214 -12.80 -7.76 20.80
C ALA A 214 -12.11 -6.39 20.95
N GLY A 215 -11.61 -5.85 19.84
CA GLY A 215 -11.04 -4.53 19.77
C GLY A 215 -12.00 -3.40 20.15
N LEU A 216 -13.28 -3.49 19.78
CA LEU A 216 -14.29 -2.51 20.22
C LEU A 216 -14.44 -2.48 21.75
N ILE A 217 -14.24 -3.61 22.43
CA ILE A 217 -14.27 -3.67 23.90
C ILE A 217 -13.06 -2.93 24.47
N VAL A 218 -11.86 -3.16 23.93
CA VAL A 218 -10.64 -2.45 24.37
C VAL A 218 -10.77 -0.95 24.14
N VAL A 219 -11.21 -0.54 22.95
CA VAL A 219 -11.40 0.87 22.58
C VAL A 219 -12.45 1.54 23.47
N ARG A 220 -13.51 0.83 23.88
CA ARG A 220 -14.52 1.35 24.82
C ARG A 220 -13.91 1.83 26.15
N PHE A 221 -12.92 1.12 26.67
CA PHE A 221 -12.29 1.44 27.95
C PHE A 221 -11.08 2.37 27.79
N ASP A 222 -10.25 2.17 26.77
CA ASP A 222 -8.98 2.88 26.61
C ASP A 222 -9.10 4.16 25.76
N ALA A 223 -10.07 4.24 24.85
CA ALA A 223 -10.31 5.40 23.99
C ALA A 223 -11.82 5.69 23.83
N PRO A 224 -12.51 6.17 24.89
CA PRO A 224 -13.97 6.32 24.89
C PRO A 224 -14.52 7.27 23.82
N SER A 225 -13.77 8.32 23.46
CA SER A 225 -14.14 9.25 22.38
C SER A 225 -14.17 8.55 21.02
N LEU A 226 -13.16 7.74 20.71
CA LEU A 226 -13.11 6.92 19.51
C LEU A 226 -14.25 5.89 19.50
N PHE A 227 -14.52 5.24 20.64
CA PHE A 227 -15.63 4.30 20.74
C PHE A 227 -16.99 4.96 20.45
N ALA A 228 -17.23 6.15 21.01
CA ALA A 228 -18.44 6.91 20.75
C ALA A 228 -18.57 7.26 19.26
N GLY A 229 -17.49 7.69 18.61
CA GLY A 229 -17.47 7.97 17.18
C GLY A 229 -17.69 6.73 16.30
N LEU A 230 -17.16 5.56 16.71
CA LEU A 230 -17.34 4.30 15.99
C LEU A 230 -18.73 3.70 16.17
N THR A 231 -19.42 4.01 17.27
CA THR A 231 -20.76 3.49 17.58
C THR A 231 -21.89 4.49 17.25
N SER A 232 -21.55 5.69 16.78
CA SER A 232 -22.50 6.71 16.36
C SER A 232 -22.19 7.25 14.95
N GLY A 233 -23.14 7.99 14.37
CA GLY A 233 -22.95 8.74 13.13
C GLY A 233 -22.35 7.92 11.97
N GLY A 234 -21.40 8.54 11.25
CA GLY A 234 -20.74 7.95 10.08
C GLY A 234 -19.78 6.80 10.40
N GLY A 235 -19.18 6.78 11.61
CA GLY A 235 -18.31 5.69 12.05
C GLY A 235 -19.07 4.36 12.15
N ASN A 236 -20.27 4.37 12.73
CA ASN A 236 -21.12 3.18 12.82
C ASN A 236 -21.50 2.61 11.45
N VAL A 237 -21.82 3.49 10.48
CA VAL A 237 -22.12 3.07 9.10
C VAL A 237 -20.93 2.35 8.49
N MET A 238 -19.71 2.86 8.68
CA MET A 238 -18.51 2.21 8.15
C MET A 238 -18.16 0.90 8.86
N VAL A 239 -18.39 0.80 10.18
CA VAL A 239 -18.26 -0.45 10.93
C VAL A 239 -19.25 -1.50 10.40
N ALA A 240 -20.51 -1.10 10.15
CA ALA A 240 -21.52 -1.97 9.57
C ALA A 240 -21.16 -2.42 8.14
N ILE A 241 -20.67 -1.50 7.29
CA ILE A 241 -20.16 -1.82 5.95
C ILE A 241 -18.99 -2.79 6.03
N SER A 242 -18.05 -2.57 6.95
CA SER A 242 -16.91 -3.47 7.15
C SER A 242 -17.36 -4.87 7.56
N GLY A 243 -18.26 -4.98 8.54
CA GLY A 243 -18.82 -6.25 8.98
C GLY A 243 -19.57 -6.98 7.86
N ALA A 244 -20.44 -6.27 7.13
CA ALA A 244 -21.18 -6.83 6.00
C ALA A 244 -20.26 -7.28 4.86
N ALA A 245 -19.24 -6.48 4.52
CA ALA A 245 -18.25 -6.82 3.49
C ALA A 245 -17.35 -7.99 3.92
N GLY A 246 -17.00 -8.08 5.21
CA GLY A 246 -16.27 -9.21 5.78
C GLY A 246 -17.07 -10.51 5.68
N VAL A 247 -18.33 -10.50 6.12
CA VAL A 247 -19.24 -11.65 6.00
C VAL A 247 -19.46 -12.02 4.52
N ALA A 248 -19.69 -11.04 3.64
CA ALA A 248 -19.80 -11.27 2.21
C ALA A 248 -18.53 -11.93 1.65
N THR A 249 -17.34 -11.51 2.09
CA THR A 249 -16.09 -12.13 1.67
C THR A 249 -16.03 -13.59 2.10
N LEU A 250 -16.33 -13.91 3.36
CA LEU A 250 -16.34 -15.28 3.85
C LEU A 250 -17.31 -16.15 3.04
N MET A 251 -18.51 -15.65 2.73
CA MET A 251 -19.48 -16.34 1.89
C MET A 251 -18.97 -16.54 0.45
N LEU A 252 -18.32 -15.52 -0.13
CA LEU A 252 -17.78 -15.58 -1.49
C LEU A 252 -16.59 -16.53 -1.59
N VAL A 253 -15.70 -16.56 -0.59
CA VAL A 253 -14.60 -17.53 -0.47
C VAL A 253 -15.17 -18.93 -0.30
N TRP A 254 -16.22 -19.10 0.51
CA TRP A 254 -16.88 -20.39 0.68
C TRP A 254 -17.56 -20.87 -0.62
N ARG A 255 -18.12 -19.96 -1.42
CA ARG A 255 -18.69 -20.25 -2.76
C ARG A 255 -17.67 -20.23 -3.90
N GLU A 256 -16.37 -20.10 -3.59
CA GLU A 256 -15.28 -20.11 -4.57
C GLU A 256 -15.36 -18.99 -5.63
N ARG A 257 -15.95 -17.84 -5.27
CA ARG A 257 -16.08 -16.64 -6.11
C ARG A 257 -14.98 -15.61 -5.78
N PHE A 258 -13.72 -16.00 -6.00
CA PHE A 258 -12.54 -15.27 -5.52
C PHE A 258 -12.36 -13.86 -6.09
N GLY A 259 -12.83 -13.59 -7.32
CA GLY A 259 -12.75 -12.25 -7.92
C GLY A 259 -13.52 -11.21 -7.09
N LEU A 260 -14.78 -11.53 -6.75
CA LEU A 260 -15.61 -10.69 -5.91
C LEU A 260 -15.13 -10.69 -4.45
N ALA A 261 -14.62 -11.83 -3.98
CA ALA A 261 -14.07 -11.93 -2.62
C ALA A 261 -12.92 -10.94 -2.38
N ARG A 262 -12.04 -10.71 -3.36
CA ARG A 262 -10.97 -9.71 -3.26
C ARG A 262 -11.52 -8.30 -3.09
N ALA A 263 -12.54 -7.94 -3.89
CA ALA A 263 -13.16 -6.62 -3.82
C ALA A 263 -13.89 -6.40 -2.48
N SER A 264 -14.63 -7.40 -2.00
CA SER A 264 -15.30 -7.31 -0.69
C SER A 264 -14.30 -7.31 0.47
N ALA A 265 -13.17 -8.03 0.36
CA ALA A 265 -12.11 -8.01 1.37
C ALA A 265 -11.44 -6.63 1.46
N ALA A 266 -11.10 -6.06 0.30
CA ALA A 266 -10.56 -4.71 0.20
C ALA A 266 -11.54 -3.68 0.77
N LEU A 267 -12.83 -3.79 0.44
CA LEU A 267 -13.86 -2.91 0.99
C LEU A 267 -13.96 -3.04 2.52
N ALA A 268 -13.91 -4.26 3.06
CA ALA A 268 -13.99 -4.49 4.50
C ALA A 268 -12.86 -3.74 5.26
N VAL A 269 -11.64 -3.81 4.75
CA VAL A 269 -10.47 -3.16 5.36
C VAL A 269 -10.47 -1.65 5.11
N ALA A 270 -10.79 -1.20 3.90
CA ALA A 270 -10.91 0.24 3.59
C ALA A 270 -12.00 0.92 4.44
N ALA A 271 -13.12 0.22 4.71
CA ALA A 271 -14.17 0.71 5.58
C ALA A 271 -13.71 0.86 7.03
N ILE A 272 -12.77 0.04 7.53
CA ILE A 272 -12.18 0.24 8.88
C ILE A 272 -11.40 1.55 8.92
N VAL A 273 -10.57 1.81 7.90
CA VAL A 273 -9.79 3.06 7.79
C VAL A 273 -10.71 4.28 7.70
N ALA A 274 -11.74 4.22 6.85
CA ALA A 274 -12.73 5.29 6.74
C ALA A 274 -13.55 5.47 8.03
N GLY A 275 -13.91 4.37 8.70
CA GLY A 275 -14.64 4.39 9.96
C GLY A 275 -13.87 5.07 11.08
N TRP A 276 -12.56 4.82 11.18
CA TRP A 276 -11.69 5.55 12.10
C TRP A 276 -11.71 7.06 11.81
N ALA A 277 -11.50 7.47 10.56
CA ALA A 277 -11.47 8.88 10.19
C ALA A 277 -12.78 9.61 10.49
N LEU A 278 -13.92 8.98 10.19
CA LEU A 278 -15.24 9.53 10.50
C LEU A 278 -15.54 9.54 12.00
N ALA A 279 -15.03 8.56 12.76
CA ALA A 279 -15.19 8.52 14.21
C ALA A 279 -14.41 9.61 14.94
N GLN A 280 -13.28 10.05 14.38
CA GLN A 280 -12.44 11.10 14.98
C GLN A 280 -12.82 12.50 14.49
N SER A 281 -13.50 12.62 13.35
CA SER A 281 -13.95 13.89 12.77
C SER A 281 -14.78 14.72 13.77
N PRO A 282 -14.54 16.05 13.88
CA PRO A 282 -13.68 16.90 13.05
C PRO A 282 -12.23 17.04 13.56
N LEU A 283 -11.85 16.30 14.61
CA LEU A 283 -10.53 16.40 15.22
C LEU A 283 -9.51 15.57 14.44
N LEU A 284 -8.32 16.13 14.25
CA LEU A 284 -7.16 15.40 13.73
C LEU A 284 -6.26 14.93 14.88
N LEU A 285 -6.03 15.82 15.85
CA LEU A 285 -5.34 15.54 17.11
C LEU A 285 -6.17 16.13 18.28
N PRO A 286 -5.90 15.74 19.54
CA PRO A 286 -6.56 16.34 20.70
C PRO A 286 -6.45 17.87 20.69
N GLY A 287 -7.59 18.55 20.57
CA GLY A 287 -7.65 20.01 20.54
C GLY A 287 -7.26 20.66 19.20
N LEU A 288 -7.03 19.88 18.14
CA LEU A 288 -6.70 20.39 16.81
C LEU A 288 -7.64 19.82 15.75
N THR A 289 -8.48 20.69 15.17
CA THR A 289 -9.38 20.31 14.08
C THR A 289 -8.63 20.21 12.75
N VAL A 290 -9.23 19.51 11.77
CA VAL A 290 -8.70 19.44 10.40
C VAL A 290 -8.55 20.84 9.78
N GLU A 291 -9.48 21.76 10.08
CA GLU A 291 -9.42 23.13 9.60
C GLU A 291 -8.27 23.93 10.24
N GLN A 292 -8.07 23.79 11.55
CA GLN A 292 -6.99 24.45 12.27
C GLN A 292 -5.61 23.92 11.89
N ALA A 293 -5.52 22.63 11.57
CA ALA A 293 -4.27 22.00 11.16
C ALA A 293 -3.85 22.38 9.73
N ALA A 294 -4.78 22.85 8.90
CA ALA A 294 -4.57 23.02 7.48
C ALA A 294 -3.59 24.15 7.13
N ALA A 295 -2.74 23.89 6.15
CA ALA A 295 -1.84 24.88 5.58
C ALA A 295 -2.60 26.03 4.88
N GLY A 296 -1.86 27.07 4.49
CA GLY A 296 -2.41 28.20 3.75
C GLY A 296 -3.09 27.79 2.43
N ARG A 297 -4.06 28.60 1.98
CA ARG A 297 -4.88 28.32 0.79
C ARG A 297 -4.07 28.02 -0.47
N SER A 298 -2.98 28.74 -0.71
CA SER A 298 -2.09 28.53 -1.86
C SER A 298 -1.44 27.14 -1.82
N THR A 299 -0.95 26.72 -0.66
CA THR A 299 -0.37 25.39 -0.44
C THR A 299 -1.41 24.29 -0.65
N LEU A 300 -2.62 24.45 -0.10
CA LEU A 300 -3.69 23.46 -0.29
C LEU A 300 -4.08 23.32 -1.76
N LEU A 301 -4.19 24.43 -2.49
CA LEU A 301 -4.48 24.41 -3.93
C LEU A 301 -3.36 23.71 -4.71
N ALA A 302 -2.11 24.03 -4.41
CA ALA A 302 -0.96 23.38 -5.04
C ALA A 302 -0.96 21.86 -4.81
N VAL A 303 -1.22 21.41 -3.57
CA VAL A 303 -1.35 19.98 -3.24
C VAL A 303 -2.47 19.33 -4.06
N ILE A 304 -3.65 19.95 -4.11
CA ILE A 304 -4.80 19.40 -4.84
C ILE A 304 -4.49 19.25 -6.33
N VAL A 305 -3.92 20.29 -6.95
CA VAL A 305 -3.55 20.26 -8.38
C VAL A 305 -2.45 19.25 -8.64
N ALA A 306 -1.42 19.18 -7.79
CA ALA A 306 -0.33 18.23 -7.92
C ALA A 306 -0.80 16.78 -7.80
N VAL A 307 -1.67 16.48 -6.82
CA VAL A 307 -2.27 15.14 -6.66
C VAL A 307 -3.14 14.80 -7.87
N ALA A 308 -3.98 15.72 -8.33
CA ALA A 308 -4.81 15.49 -9.51
C ALA A 308 -3.98 15.23 -10.78
N GLY A 309 -2.93 16.03 -11.01
CA GLY A 309 -2.01 15.85 -12.12
C GLY A 309 -1.23 14.53 -12.03
N GLY A 310 -0.72 14.19 -10.84
CA GLY A 310 -0.03 12.92 -10.60
C GLY A 310 -0.95 11.71 -10.81
N ALA A 311 -2.21 11.79 -10.38
CA ALA A 311 -3.18 10.71 -10.55
C ALA A 311 -3.48 10.40 -12.03
N ILE A 312 -3.43 11.40 -12.91
CA ILE A 312 -3.59 11.20 -14.37
C ILE A 312 -2.49 10.31 -14.94
N VAL A 313 -1.30 10.31 -14.36
CA VAL A 313 -0.18 9.46 -14.80
C VAL A 313 -0.16 8.13 -14.04
N LEU A 314 -0.34 8.19 -12.71
CA LEU A 314 -0.22 7.04 -11.81
C LEU A 314 -1.35 6.01 -12.00
N LEU A 315 -2.60 6.46 -12.14
CA LEU A 315 -3.72 5.52 -12.24
C LEU A 315 -3.67 4.70 -13.54
N PRO A 316 -3.42 5.28 -14.73
CA PRO A 316 -3.27 4.51 -15.95
C PRO A 316 -2.08 3.55 -15.91
N SER A 317 -0.94 3.95 -15.32
CA SER A 317 0.23 3.07 -15.23
C SER A 317 -0.02 1.87 -14.33
N LEU A 318 -0.67 2.05 -13.18
CA LEU A 318 -1.09 0.95 -12.30
C LEU A 318 -2.13 0.04 -12.97
N VAL A 319 -3.13 0.62 -13.64
CA VAL A 319 -4.13 -0.17 -14.38
C VAL A 319 -3.47 -0.99 -15.48
N LEU A 320 -2.51 -0.42 -16.20
CA LEU A 320 -1.73 -1.14 -17.20
C LEU A 320 -0.95 -2.28 -16.55
N LEU A 321 -0.16 -2.00 -15.51
CA LEU A 321 0.61 -2.99 -14.76
C LEU A 321 -0.26 -4.18 -14.30
N PHE A 322 -1.36 -3.90 -13.60
CA PHE A 322 -2.26 -4.96 -13.12
C PHE A 322 -2.94 -5.72 -14.26
N ARG A 323 -3.29 -5.06 -15.38
CA ARG A 323 -3.85 -5.75 -16.55
C ARG A 323 -2.83 -6.68 -17.21
N LEU A 324 -1.59 -6.24 -17.37
CA LEU A 324 -0.52 -7.05 -17.96
C LEU A 324 -0.23 -8.27 -17.09
N PHE A 325 -0.14 -8.06 -15.77
CA PHE A 325 0.11 -9.13 -14.80
C PHE A 325 -1.06 -10.12 -14.71
N LEU A 326 -2.30 -9.63 -14.60
CA LEU A 326 -3.49 -10.50 -14.52
C LEU A 326 -3.74 -11.31 -15.80
N ARG A 327 -3.23 -10.85 -16.95
CA ARG A 327 -3.27 -11.58 -18.23
C ARG A 327 -2.13 -12.59 -18.37
N GLY A 328 -1.22 -12.69 -17.40
CA GLY A 328 -0.07 -13.60 -17.46
C GLY A 328 1.00 -13.19 -18.48
N MET A 329 0.92 -11.97 -19.05
CA MET A 329 1.88 -11.53 -20.07
C MET A 329 3.25 -11.14 -19.48
N LEU A 330 3.36 -11.13 -18.15
CA LEU A 330 4.62 -10.95 -17.41
C LEU A 330 5.11 -12.27 -16.78
N ASP A 331 4.36 -13.36 -16.92
CA ASP A 331 4.80 -14.68 -16.49
C ASP A 331 5.85 -15.18 -17.52
N HIS A 332 7.13 -15.16 -17.13
CA HIS A 332 8.26 -15.54 -17.99
C HIS A 332 8.34 -17.07 -18.27
N GLY A 333 7.19 -17.73 -18.39
CA GLY A 333 7.08 -19.17 -18.65
C GLY A 333 6.14 -19.56 -19.79
N ALA A 334 5.40 -18.63 -20.41
CA ALA A 334 4.40 -18.95 -21.46
C ALA A 334 4.68 -18.33 -22.84
N ALA A 335 5.62 -17.38 -22.95
CA ALA A 335 5.86 -16.62 -24.19
C ALA A 335 6.95 -17.22 -25.09
N ALA A 336 7.22 -18.53 -25.00
CA ALA A 336 8.22 -19.18 -25.85
C ALA A 336 7.66 -19.72 -27.19
N ASP A 337 6.34 -19.67 -27.45
CA ASP A 337 5.78 -20.56 -28.48
C ASP A 337 4.72 -20.00 -29.45
N VAL A 338 4.63 -18.68 -29.67
CA VAL A 338 3.74 -18.16 -30.72
C VAL A 338 4.46 -17.21 -31.66
N GLY A 339 4.97 -17.79 -32.75
CA GLY A 339 5.48 -17.06 -33.91
C GLY A 339 4.36 -16.27 -34.60
N VAL A 340 4.16 -15.02 -34.18
CA VAL A 340 3.33 -14.05 -34.89
C VAL A 340 4.25 -13.15 -35.71
N PRO A 341 4.13 -13.07 -37.04
CA PRO A 341 4.96 -12.19 -37.85
C PRO A 341 4.57 -10.72 -37.63
N SER A 342 5.54 -9.91 -37.20
CA SER A 342 5.39 -8.49 -36.93
C SER A 342 5.27 -7.65 -38.22
N PRO A 343 4.45 -6.59 -38.24
CA PRO A 343 4.38 -5.66 -39.38
C PRO A 343 5.71 -4.89 -39.55
N PRO A 344 5.98 -4.32 -40.75
CA PRO A 344 7.27 -3.68 -41.03
C PRO A 344 7.49 -2.47 -40.12
N ALA A 345 8.42 -2.62 -39.17
CA ALA A 345 8.86 -1.56 -38.28
C ALA A 345 9.87 -0.63 -38.96
N LEU A 346 9.86 0.65 -38.57
CA LEU A 346 10.94 1.58 -38.93
C LEU A 346 12.30 1.02 -38.48
N PRO A 347 13.41 1.30 -39.18
CA PRO A 347 14.73 0.84 -38.78
C PRO A 347 15.03 1.28 -37.34
N HIS A 348 15.37 0.31 -36.47
CA HIS A 348 15.61 0.48 -35.02
C HIS A 348 16.50 1.70 -34.71
N LYS A 349 17.59 1.86 -35.46
CA LYS A 349 18.53 2.99 -35.35
C LYS A 349 17.88 4.37 -35.58
N THR A 350 16.93 4.46 -36.51
CA THR A 350 16.24 5.71 -36.84
C THR A 350 15.24 6.08 -35.76
N ARG A 351 14.50 5.10 -35.22
CA ARG A 351 13.54 5.31 -34.12
C ARG A 351 14.25 5.77 -32.84
N ARG A 352 15.39 5.15 -32.52
CA ARG A 352 16.21 5.50 -31.35
C ARG A 352 16.75 6.93 -31.43
N ARG A 353 17.38 7.32 -32.54
CA ARG A 353 17.91 8.69 -32.70
C ARG A 353 16.84 9.77 -32.60
N LEU A 354 15.64 9.51 -33.12
CA LEU A 354 14.52 10.45 -33.02
C LEU A 354 14.03 10.60 -31.57
N LEU A 355 13.94 9.50 -30.83
CA LEU A 355 13.54 9.51 -29.42
C LEU A 355 14.61 10.17 -28.53
N GLU A 356 15.91 9.92 -28.77
CA GLU A 356 17.02 10.59 -28.07
C GLU A 356 16.98 12.10 -28.28
N GLY A 357 16.81 12.54 -29.53
CA GLY A 357 16.71 13.97 -29.86
C GLY A 357 15.47 14.63 -29.24
N PHE A 358 14.33 13.94 -29.26
CA PHE A 358 13.09 14.44 -28.66
C PHE A 358 13.18 14.53 -27.13
N ALA A 359 13.72 13.51 -26.46
CA ALA A 359 13.90 13.51 -25.01
C ALA A 359 14.84 14.64 -24.57
N ALA A 360 16.00 14.79 -25.24
CA ALA A 360 16.94 15.87 -24.93
C ALA A 360 16.33 17.27 -25.12
N ALA A 361 15.60 17.49 -26.22
CA ALA A 361 14.93 18.76 -26.48
C ALA A 361 13.86 19.08 -25.41
N MET A 362 13.05 18.09 -25.04
CA MET A 362 12.01 18.25 -24.03
C MET A 362 12.58 18.45 -22.62
N LEU A 363 13.73 17.85 -22.30
CA LEU A 363 14.44 18.08 -21.04
C LEU A 363 14.95 19.51 -20.93
N VAL A 364 15.59 20.02 -21.99
CA VAL A 364 16.16 21.38 -22.01
C VAL A 364 15.05 22.42 -21.98
N ILE A 365 14.01 22.25 -22.79
CA ILE A 365 12.86 23.18 -22.84
C ILE A 365 12.08 23.11 -21.52
N GLY A 366 11.78 21.90 -21.03
CA GLY A 366 11.04 21.70 -19.79
C GLY A 366 11.79 22.21 -18.56
N GLY A 367 13.09 21.93 -18.47
CA GLY A 367 13.95 22.41 -17.38
C GLY A 367 14.12 23.92 -17.41
N GLY A 368 14.33 24.51 -18.59
CA GLY A 368 14.42 25.96 -18.75
C GLY A 368 13.13 26.67 -18.35
N LEU A 369 11.98 26.17 -18.80
CA LEU A 369 10.67 26.72 -18.44
C LEU A 369 10.33 26.50 -16.95
N ALA A 370 10.74 25.39 -16.35
CA ALA A 370 10.48 25.13 -14.94
C ALA A 370 11.32 25.99 -13.98
N VAL A 371 12.52 26.40 -14.39
CA VAL A 371 13.44 27.20 -13.57
C VAL A 371 13.23 28.69 -13.76
N LEU A 372 12.90 29.13 -14.97
CA LEU A 372 12.86 30.56 -15.33
C LEU A 372 11.46 31.16 -15.36
N ALA A 373 10.40 30.36 -15.35
CA ALA A 373 9.04 30.88 -15.49
C ALA A 373 8.36 31.17 -14.16
N ASP A 374 7.67 32.31 -14.12
CA ASP A 374 6.75 32.64 -13.03
C ASP A 374 5.57 31.65 -12.94
N PRO A 375 4.95 31.51 -11.75
CA PRO A 375 3.81 30.61 -11.54
C PRO A 375 2.66 30.91 -12.51
N GLY A 376 2.35 29.97 -13.41
CA GLY A 376 1.30 30.15 -14.41
C GLY A 376 1.36 29.13 -15.56
N LEU A 377 0.77 29.49 -16.70
CA LEU A 377 0.69 28.62 -17.89
C LEU A 377 2.05 28.17 -18.42
N VAL A 378 3.08 29.02 -18.26
CA VAL A 378 4.44 28.75 -18.74
C VAL A 378 5.13 27.66 -17.90
N LEU A 379 4.95 27.69 -16.58
CA LEU A 379 5.39 26.61 -15.69
C LEU A 379 4.65 25.30 -15.99
N GLY A 380 3.34 25.38 -16.27
CA GLY A 380 2.53 24.24 -16.70
C GLY A 380 3.05 23.61 -18.00
N LEU A 381 3.46 24.43 -18.98
CA LEU A 381 4.07 23.97 -20.21
C LEU A 381 5.44 23.30 -19.95
N GLY A 382 6.23 23.86 -19.04
CA GLY A 382 7.49 23.26 -18.59
C GLY A 382 7.32 21.87 -17.99
N VAL A 383 6.32 21.69 -17.13
CA VAL A 383 5.98 20.38 -16.54
C VAL A 383 5.53 19.39 -17.62
N VAL A 384 4.72 19.82 -18.59
CA VAL A 384 4.30 18.95 -19.72
C VAL A 384 5.49 18.52 -20.57
N CYS A 385 6.44 19.42 -20.86
CA CYS A 385 7.68 19.07 -21.56
C CYS A 385 8.53 18.08 -20.75
N LEU A 386 8.68 18.26 -19.44
CA LEU A 386 9.41 17.31 -18.59
C LEU A 386 8.75 15.92 -18.55
N LEU A 387 7.42 15.85 -18.51
CA LEU A 387 6.67 14.59 -18.61
C LEU A 387 6.85 13.93 -19.98
N ALA A 388 6.82 14.70 -21.07
CA ALA A 388 7.08 14.20 -22.41
C ALA A 388 8.51 13.66 -22.56
N CYS A 389 9.50 14.30 -21.92
CA CYS A 389 10.86 13.79 -21.82
C CYS A 389 10.88 12.44 -21.08
N ALA A 390 10.24 12.33 -19.92
CA ALA A 390 10.24 11.10 -19.13
C ALA A 390 9.62 9.92 -19.91
N VAL A 391 8.52 10.16 -20.63
CA VAL A 391 7.88 9.16 -21.50
C VAL A 391 8.80 8.73 -22.65
N ALA A 392 9.50 9.68 -23.28
CA ALA A 392 10.44 9.39 -24.35
C ALA A 392 11.67 8.61 -23.87
N THR A 393 12.20 8.94 -22.69
CA THR A 393 13.30 8.20 -22.06
C THR A 393 12.88 6.78 -21.70
N PHE A 394 11.66 6.59 -21.19
CA PHE A 394 11.13 5.25 -20.92
C PHE A 394 10.98 4.44 -22.22
N ALA A 395 10.51 5.07 -23.30
CA ALA A 395 10.44 4.44 -24.61
C ALA A 395 11.82 4.08 -25.19
N LEU A 396 12.88 4.83 -24.86
CA LEU A 396 14.26 4.49 -25.23
C LEU A 396 14.76 3.23 -24.53
N VAL A 397 14.52 3.12 -23.23
CA VAL A 397 14.89 1.93 -22.43
C VAL A 397 14.18 0.68 -22.96
N ALA A 398 12.91 0.81 -23.35
CA ALA A 398 12.16 -0.29 -23.96
C ALA A 398 12.65 -0.68 -25.37
N VAL A 399 13.27 0.24 -26.12
CA VAL A 399 13.87 -0.05 -27.44
C VAL A 399 15.25 -0.70 -27.30
N GLU A 400 15.94 -0.48 -26.18
CA GLU A 400 17.25 -1.07 -25.88
C GLU A 400 17.13 -2.58 -25.56
N SER A 401 16.10 -2.98 -24.82
CA SER A 401 15.82 -4.39 -24.50
C SER A 401 15.50 -5.27 -25.72
N ASP A 402 14.94 -4.70 -26.79
CA ASP A 402 14.65 -5.41 -28.05
C ASP A 402 15.91 -5.69 -28.90
N SER A 403 17.07 -5.13 -28.55
CA SER A 403 18.33 -5.28 -29.31
C SER A 403 19.32 -6.29 -28.72
N GLU A 404 19.06 -6.78 -27.50
CA GLU A 404 19.89 -7.77 -26.80
C GLU A 404 19.31 -9.20 -26.82
N THR A 405 18.13 -9.38 -27.44
CA THR A 405 17.52 -10.68 -27.76
C THR A 405 17.60 -10.96 -29.25
#